data_AF-J9UNQ4-F1
#
_entry.id   AF-J9UNQ4-F1
#
_cell.length_a   1.000
_cell.length_b   1.000
_cell.length_c   1.000
_cell.angle_alpha   90.00
_cell.angle_beta   90.00
_cell.angle_gamma   90.00
#
_symmetry.space_group_name_H-M   'P 1'
#
loop_
_entity.id
_entity.type
_entity.pdbx_description
1 polymer ?
#
loop_
_entity_poly.entity_id
_entity_poly.type
_entity_poly.pdbx_seq_one_letter_code
_entity_poly.pdbx_strand_id
1 'polypeptide(L)'
;MKKLHILLVAIMLMLIACARPFDSRYYYNKKVDSSKGENIDTTPETPPEAVDPNEDPFLNGDWNRPNYGGYDASKFKTWLFKASFQKDKLPIYTFFDDNNGRIWEANGSDWNNKPAQYYKGIDGENYADSSLMKADITDLTVYKYESENPLYSSSGYLPGRIDRFNFYSINGKAAIVTLKQYLIAVDTYSKFIFAYGEITKVETVFGGEKVPMGFEAIEKYAEKRPFFEYDPIGYVKDDGSVVLFEHYIKEFVASPTTYEPKIHLEFTNMAKHDAKGQGYSPYLPKKI
;
A
#
# COMPACT_ATOMS: atom_id res chain seq x y z
N MET A 1 -11.29 -41.35 45.55
CA MET A 1 -10.08 -40.63 45.14
C MET A 1 -9.96 -40.41 43.62
N LYS A 2 -10.31 -41.37 42.74
CA LYS A 2 -10.20 -41.18 41.27
C LYS A 2 -11.12 -40.13 40.63
N LYS A 3 -12.31 -39.84 41.20
CA LYS A 3 -13.25 -38.85 40.64
C LYS A 3 -12.90 -37.38 40.95
N LEU A 4 -12.10 -37.12 41.99
CA LEU A 4 -11.68 -35.77 42.37
C LEU A 4 -10.50 -35.28 41.51
N HIS A 5 -9.64 -36.19 41.05
CA HIS A 5 -8.51 -35.86 40.17
C HIS A 5 -8.94 -35.55 38.73
N ILE A 6 -10.02 -36.16 38.23
CA ILE A 6 -10.55 -35.88 36.89
C ILE A 6 -11.17 -34.47 36.82
N LEU A 7 -11.85 -34.04 37.89
CA LEU A 7 -12.44 -32.69 37.97
C LEU A 7 -11.35 -31.59 38.05
N LEU A 8 -10.26 -31.85 38.76
CA LEU A 8 -9.14 -30.91 38.91
C LEU A 8 -8.32 -30.75 37.61
N VAL A 9 -8.17 -31.82 36.83
CA VAL A 9 -7.50 -31.76 35.51
C VAL A 9 -8.38 -31.06 34.47
N ALA A 10 -9.70 -31.22 34.51
CA ALA A 10 -10.62 -30.51 33.62
C ALA A 10 -10.68 -28.99 33.89
N ILE A 11 -10.54 -28.57 35.15
CA ILE A 11 -10.50 -27.14 35.53
C ILE A 11 -9.16 -26.50 35.15
N MET A 12 -8.03 -27.23 35.24
CA MET A 12 -6.75 -26.72 34.74
C MET A 12 -6.72 -26.55 33.21
N LEU A 13 -7.36 -27.44 32.46
CA LEU A 13 -7.43 -27.33 31.00
C LEU A 13 -8.31 -26.16 30.52
N MET A 14 -9.34 -25.76 31.29
CA MET A 14 -10.15 -24.57 30.97
C MET A 14 -9.46 -23.23 31.29
N LEU A 15 -8.47 -23.20 32.19
CA LEU A 15 -7.67 -22.01 32.47
C LEU A 15 -6.56 -21.76 31.42
N ILE A 16 -6.17 -22.80 30.67
CA ILE A 16 -5.21 -22.68 29.55
C ILE A 16 -5.91 -22.29 28.24
N ALA A 17 -7.22 -22.55 28.12
CA ALA A 17 -8.00 -22.25 26.91
C ALA A 17 -8.49 -20.79 26.80
N CYS A 18 -8.42 -19.99 27.87
CA CYS A 18 -8.88 -18.59 27.87
C CYS A 18 -7.91 -17.68 28.64
N ALA A 19 -6.64 -17.64 28.23
CA ALA A 19 -5.71 -16.61 28.68
C ALA A 19 -4.80 -16.21 27.51
N ARG A 20 -5.31 -15.39 26.59
CA ARG A 20 -4.43 -14.58 25.75
C ARG A 20 -3.79 -13.53 26.67
N PRO A 21 -2.45 -13.35 26.65
CA PRO A 21 -1.84 -12.29 27.44
C PRO A 21 -2.40 -10.95 26.94
N PHE A 22 -2.91 -10.14 27.87
CA PHE A 22 -3.23 -8.75 27.62
C PHE A 22 -1.95 -8.06 27.10
N ASP A 23 -1.91 -7.73 25.81
CA ASP A 23 -0.80 -6.99 25.23
C ASP A 23 -1.01 -5.50 25.50
N SER A 24 -0.34 -5.00 26.54
CA SER A 24 -0.37 -3.59 26.92
C SER A 24 0.19 -2.66 25.84
N ARG A 25 0.85 -3.19 24.79
CA ARG A 25 1.33 -2.41 23.64
C ARG A 25 0.20 -1.87 22.77
N TYR A 26 -0.97 -2.52 22.76
CA TYR A 26 -2.15 -2.03 22.03
C TYR A 26 -2.64 -0.67 22.58
N TYR A 27 -2.38 -0.39 23.87
CA TYR A 27 -2.84 0.83 24.54
C TYR A 27 -1.74 1.89 24.77
N TYR A 28 -0.48 1.60 24.45
CA TYR A 28 0.65 2.46 24.84
C TYR A 28 1.22 3.40 23.76
N ASN A 29 0.65 3.43 22.55
CA ASN A 29 1.06 4.37 21.50
C ASN A 29 0.24 5.67 21.48
N LYS A 30 0.14 6.34 22.63
CA LYS A 30 -0.33 7.75 22.68
C LYS A 30 0.73 8.64 23.30
N LYS A 31 1.84 8.84 22.59
CA LYS A 31 2.60 10.09 22.69
C LYS A 31 2.14 11.01 21.56
N VAL A 32 1.30 11.97 21.94
CA VAL A 32 0.84 13.05 21.08
C VAL A 32 2.00 14.03 20.94
N ASP A 33 2.75 13.95 19.84
CA ASP A 33 3.56 15.08 19.41
C ASP A 33 2.70 16.00 18.55
N SER A 34 2.29 17.11 19.15
CA SER A 34 1.55 18.18 18.51
C SER A 34 2.47 18.95 17.57
N SER A 35 2.57 18.51 16.32
CA SER A 35 3.08 19.34 15.22
C SER A 35 2.20 19.14 13.99
N LYS A 36 1.87 20.25 13.31
CA LYS A 36 0.80 20.39 12.32
C LYS A 36 0.83 19.33 11.21
N GLY A 37 -0.07 18.35 11.32
CA GLY A 37 -0.50 17.42 10.27
C GLY A 37 -1.95 17.01 10.59
N GLU A 38 -2.72 16.60 9.59
CA GLU A 38 -3.99 15.93 9.89
C GLU A 38 -3.66 14.62 10.63
N ASN A 39 -4.21 14.44 11.83
CA ASN A 39 -4.03 13.18 12.58
C ASN A 39 -4.86 12.10 11.87
N ILE A 40 -4.24 11.43 10.89
CA ILE A 40 -4.82 10.25 10.26
C ILE A 40 -4.94 9.17 11.35
N ASP A 41 -6.16 8.74 11.62
CA ASP A 41 -6.38 7.59 12.48
C ASP A 41 -5.90 6.33 11.76
N THR A 42 -4.84 5.73 12.30
CA THR A 42 -4.23 4.51 11.75
C THR A 42 -4.64 3.25 12.52
N THR A 43 -5.49 3.39 13.54
CA THR A 43 -5.82 2.31 14.46
C THR A 43 -6.66 1.24 13.76
N PRO A 44 -6.29 -0.05 13.85
CA PRO A 44 -7.14 -1.15 13.40
C PRO A 44 -8.44 -1.23 14.20
N GLU A 45 -9.56 -1.49 13.53
CA GLU A 45 -10.85 -1.70 14.21
C GLU A 45 -10.90 -3.06 14.90
N THR A 46 -10.29 -4.07 14.30
CA THR A 46 -10.21 -5.44 14.81
C THR A 46 -8.79 -5.97 14.68
N PRO A 47 -8.35 -6.88 15.59
CA PRO A 47 -7.10 -7.60 15.41
C PRO A 47 -7.11 -8.44 14.12
N PRO A 48 -5.94 -8.67 13.49
CA PRO A 48 -5.84 -9.54 12.33
C PRO A 48 -6.24 -10.98 12.70
N GLU A 49 -6.95 -11.64 11.80
CA GLU A 49 -7.32 -13.04 11.96
C GLU A 49 -6.11 -13.95 11.71
N ALA A 50 -5.98 -15.01 12.51
CA ALA A 50 -4.92 -15.99 12.32
C ALA A 50 -5.23 -16.88 11.10
N VAL A 51 -4.21 -17.23 10.33
CA VAL A 51 -4.33 -18.08 9.15
C VAL A 51 -3.54 -19.37 9.39
N ASP A 52 -4.08 -20.52 8.97
CA ASP A 52 -3.35 -21.80 9.05
C ASP A 52 -2.06 -21.70 8.23
N PRO A 53 -0.88 -22.08 8.79
CA PRO A 53 0.38 -22.00 8.06
C PRO A 53 0.42 -22.71 6.71
N ASN A 54 -0.40 -23.74 6.48
CA ASN A 54 -0.49 -24.45 5.20
C ASN A 54 -1.38 -23.73 4.18
N GLU A 55 -2.27 -22.86 4.64
CA GLU A 55 -3.17 -22.05 3.82
C GLU A 55 -2.67 -20.62 3.66
N ASP A 56 -1.63 -20.25 4.42
CA ASP A 56 -1.05 -18.91 4.44
C ASP A 56 -0.32 -18.59 3.11
N PRO A 57 -0.82 -17.63 2.31
CA PRO A 57 -0.21 -17.30 1.03
C PRO A 57 1.14 -16.60 1.15
N PHE A 58 1.52 -16.10 2.33
CA PHE A 58 2.86 -15.52 2.55
C PHE A 58 3.90 -16.58 2.93
N LEU A 59 3.46 -17.80 3.26
CA LEU A 59 4.34 -18.96 3.49
C LEU A 59 4.34 -19.89 2.28
N ASN A 60 3.24 -19.95 1.53
CA ASN A 60 3.03 -20.91 0.44
C ASN A 60 2.81 -20.17 -0.88
N GLY A 61 3.73 -20.33 -1.83
CA GLY A 61 3.58 -19.79 -3.18
C GLY A 61 4.91 -19.31 -3.77
N ASP A 62 5.06 -19.43 -5.09
CA ASP A 62 6.27 -19.01 -5.80
C ASP A 62 6.51 -17.49 -5.72
N TRP A 63 5.44 -16.71 -5.53
CA TRP A 63 5.52 -15.25 -5.36
C TRP A 63 6.22 -14.81 -4.06
N ASN A 64 6.50 -15.74 -3.15
CA ASN A 64 7.29 -15.50 -1.94
C ASN A 64 8.80 -15.62 -2.18
N ARG A 65 9.24 -15.84 -3.43
CA ARG A 65 10.66 -15.87 -3.79
C ARG A 65 11.16 -14.45 -4.11
N PRO A 66 12.31 -14.01 -3.58
CA PRO A 66 12.86 -12.67 -3.88
C PRO A 66 13.05 -12.40 -5.38
N ASN A 67 13.30 -13.45 -6.17
CA ASN A 67 13.50 -13.38 -7.61
C ASN A 67 12.25 -13.69 -8.44
N TYR A 68 11.06 -13.77 -7.83
CA TYR A 68 9.81 -13.88 -8.57
C TYR A 68 9.65 -12.67 -9.51
N GLY A 69 9.18 -12.94 -10.73
CA GLY A 69 9.18 -11.97 -11.83
C GLY A 69 10.48 -11.80 -12.59
N GLY A 70 11.47 -12.66 -12.33
CA GLY A 70 12.68 -12.76 -13.15
C GLY A 70 13.82 -11.86 -12.71
N TYR A 71 13.68 -11.11 -11.62
CA TYR A 71 14.76 -10.26 -11.09
C TYR A 71 14.70 -10.13 -9.56
N ASP A 72 15.86 -9.84 -8.97
CA ASP A 72 16.02 -9.77 -7.52
C ASP A 72 15.35 -8.54 -6.91
N ALA A 73 14.69 -8.74 -5.76
CA ALA A 73 14.05 -7.69 -4.97
C ALA A 73 15.00 -6.56 -4.54
N SER A 74 16.32 -6.81 -4.48
CA SER A 74 17.32 -5.83 -4.05
C SER A 74 17.33 -4.56 -4.88
N LYS A 75 16.84 -4.59 -6.14
CA LYS A 75 16.75 -3.40 -7.00
C LYS A 75 15.90 -2.28 -6.38
N PHE A 76 14.84 -2.62 -5.63
CA PHE A 76 13.98 -1.63 -4.97
C PHE A 76 14.69 -0.83 -3.86
N LYS A 77 15.88 -1.27 -3.41
CA LYS A 77 16.67 -0.51 -2.44
C LYS A 77 17.23 0.76 -3.06
N THR A 78 17.64 0.72 -4.33
CA THR A 78 18.30 1.83 -5.02
C THR A 78 17.38 2.57 -5.98
N TRP A 79 16.40 1.89 -6.56
CA TRP A 79 15.46 2.54 -7.47
C TRP A 79 14.71 3.70 -6.83
N LEU A 80 14.79 4.85 -7.48
CA LEU A 80 13.93 5.99 -7.21
C LEU A 80 12.61 5.83 -7.97
N PHE A 81 11.62 6.65 -7.62
CA PHE A 81 10.24 6.50 -8.07
C PHE A 81 9.67 7.80 -8.63
N LYS A 82 9.17 7.76 -9.87
CA LYS A 82 8.45 8.86 -10.52
C LYS A 82 6.95 8.58 -10.57
N ALA A 83 6.17 9.64 -10.44
CA ALA A 83 4.73 9.62 -10.59
C ALA A 83 4.26 10.84 -11.39
N SER A 84 3.60 10.60 -12.52
CA SER A 84 2.93 11.63 -13.31
C SER A 84 1.46 11.27 -13.51
N PHE A 85 0.64 12.22 -13.92
CA PHE A 85 -0.80 12.01 -14.09
C PHE A 85 -1.22 12.41 -15.50
N GLN A 86 -1.91 11.49 -16.17
CA GLN A 86 -2.45 11.72 -17.51
C GLN A 86 -3.68 12.64 -17.47
N LYS A 87 -4.15 13.05 -18.65
CA LYS A 87 -5.30 13.93 -18.80
C LYS A 87 -6.58 13.34 -18.21
N ASP A 88 -6.75 12.02 -18.36
CA ASP A 88 -7.82 11.22 -17.76
C ASP A 88 -7.56 10.86 -16.28
N LYS A 89 -6.51 11.47 -15.69
CA LYS A 89 -6.03 11.28 -14.32
C LYS A 89 -5.34 9.97 -14.03
N LEU A 90 -5.29 9.04 -15.00
CA LEU A 90 -4.60 7.77 -14.81
C LEU A 90 -3.13 8.03 -14.47
N PRO A 91 -2.63 7.50 -13.33
CA PRO A 91 -1.25 7.72 -12.95
C PRO A 91 -0.29 6.93 -13.85
N ILE A 92 0.90 7.48 -14.02
CA ILE A 92 2.05 6.85 -14.65
C ILE A 92 3.11 6.67 -13.58
N TYR A 93 3.49 5.43 -13.35
CA TYR A 93 4.50 5.07 -12.36
C TYR A 93 5.76 4.56 -13.06
N THR A 94 6.93 4.92 -12.55
CA THR A 94 8.20 4.42 -13.08
C THR A 94 9.26 4.36 -11.99
N PHE A 95 9.95 3.24 -11.93
CA PHE A 95 11.15 3.06 -11.12
C PHE A 95 12.38 3.26 -11.99
N PHE A 96 13.42 3.86 -11.44
CA PHE A 96 14.64 4.15 -12.21
C PHE A 96 15.87 4.23 -11.32
N ASP A 97 17.02 3.88 -11.89
CA ASP A 97 18.31 4.22 -11.32
C ASP A 97 18.66 5.66 -11.68
N ASP A 98 19.01 6.47 -10.69
CA ASP A 98 19.37 7.87 -10.92
C ASP A 98 20.85 8.02 -11.28
N ASN A 99 21.11 8.56 -12.46
CA ASN A 99 22.46 8.84 -12.94
C ASN A 99 23.00 10.22 -12.48
N ASN A 100 22.20 11.00 -11.75
CA ASN A 100 22.52 12.34 -11.28
C ASN A 100 22.90 12.38 -9.79
N GLY A 101 23.05 11.22 -9.15
CA GLY A 101 23.49 11.08 -7.76
C GLY A 101 22.39 11.25 -6.71
N ARG A 102 21.11 11.34 -7.09
CA ARG A 102 19.99 11.32 -6.12
C ARG A 102 19.89 9.95 -5.49
N ILE A 103 19.66 9.94 -4.18
CA ILE A 103 19.49 8.72 -3.38
C ILE A 103 18.29 8.90 -2.46
N TRP A 104 17.80 7.79 -1.91
CA TRP A 104 16.88 7.82 -0.78
C TRP A 104 17.59 8.34 0.47
N GLU A 105 17.20 9.53 0.92
CA GLU A 105 17.62 10.10 2.19
C GLU A 105 16.78 9.50 3.33
N ALA A 106 17.45 9.08 4.41
CA ALA A 106 16.80 8.51 5.59
C ALA A 106 16.28 9.61 6.53
N ASN A 107 15.46 9.21 7.52
CA ASN A 107 14.95 10.07 8.60
C ASN A 107 14.12 11.28 8.12
N GLY A 108 13.50 11.18 6.94
CA GLY A 108 12.49 12.15 6.52
C GLY A 108 11.13 11.86 7.14
N SER A 109 10.21 12.80 6.96
CA SER A 109 8.80 12.59 7.23
C SER A 109 7.95 13.24 6.14
N ASP A 110 6.81 12.63 5.86
CA ASP A 110 5.81 13.24 4.97
C ASP A 110 5.07 14.41 5.65
N TRP A 111 4.13 15.02 4.92
CA TRP A 111 3.34 16.17 5.40
C TRP A 111 2.36 15.83 6.53
N ASN A 112 2.22 14.55 6.88
CA ASN A 112 1.44 14.06 8.02
C ASN A 112 2.36 13.50 9.12
N ASN A 113 3.66 13.84 9.09
CA ASN A 113 4.67 13.40 10.03
C ASN A 113 4.88 11.88 10.07
N LYS A 114 4.59 11.16 8.97
CA LYS A 114 4.91 9.74 8.87
C LYS A 114 6.38 9.56 8.49
N PRO A 115 7.18 8.84 9.29
CA PRO A 115 8.58 8.58 8.98
C PRO A 115 8.72 7.89 7.63
N ALA A 116 9.65 8.36 6.80
CA ALA A 116 9.87 7.84 5.47
C ALA A 116 11.32 8.07 5.03
N GLN A 117 11.76 7.28 4.06
CA GLN A 117 12.84 7.70 3.18
C GLN A 117 12.27 8.69 2.16
N TYR A 118 13.08 9.63 1.68
CA TYR A 118 12.63 10.58 0.67
C TYR A 118 13.74 10.97 -0.29
N TYR A 119 13.36 11.57 -1.41
CA TYR A 119 14.29 12.33 -2.23
C TYR A 119 13.57 13.51 -2.88
N LYS A 120 14.34 14.50 -3.34
CA LYS A 120 13.84 15.66 -4.08
C LYS A 120 13.81 15.37 -5.58
N GLY A 121 12.63 15.46 -6.17
CA GLY A 121 12.43 15.39 -7.62
C GLY A 121 13.08 16.57 -8.32
N ILE A 122 13.42 16.38 -9.60
CA ILE A 122 13.87 17.47 -10.46
C ILE A 122 12.65 17.99 -11.22
N ASP A 123 12.49 19.31 -11.24
CA ASP A 123 11.41 19.97 -11.98
C ASP A 123 11.45 19.58 -13.47
N GLY A 124 10.29 19.30 -14.05
CA GLY A 124 10.16 18.83 -15.44
C GLY A 124 10.26 17.31 -15.63
N GLU A 125 10.62 16.54 -14.59
CA GLU A 125 10.63 15.06 -14.70
C GLU A 125 9.27 14.41 -14.39
N ASN A 126 8.37 15.14 -13.73
CA ASN A 126 7.04 14.68 -13.37
C ASN A 126 6.02 15.76 -13.76
N TYR A 127 4.82 15.36 -14.15
CA TYR A 127 3.78 16.28 -14.59
C TYR A 127 2.40 15.82 -14.15
N ALA A 128 1.47 16.78 -14.11
CA ALA A 128 0.04 16.53 -14.04
C ALA A 128 -0.61 17.15 -15.27
N ASP A 129 -1.33 16.33 -16.02
CA ASP A 129 -2.07 16.75 -17.21
C ASP A 129 -3.56 16.97 -16.86
N SER A 130 -4.14 17.98 -17.50
CA SER A 130 -5.51 18.42 -17.26
C SER A 130 -6.21 18.74 -18.58
N SER A 131 -7.52 18.91 -18.52
CA SER A 131 -8.35 19.43 -19.60
C SER A 131 -7.87 20.77 -20.16
N LEU A 132 -7.22 21.60 -19.33
CA LEU A 132 -6.77 22.94 -19.69
C LEU A 132 -5.28 23.00 -20.09
N MET A 133 -4.41 22.34 -19.33
CA MET A 133 -2.97 22.37 -19.57
C MET A 133 -2.22 21.18 -18.95
N LYS A 134 -1.07 20.87 -19.52
CA LYS A 134 -0.05 20.05 -18.87
C LYS A 134 0.84 20.94 -18.00
N ALA A 135 0.98 20.61 -16.73
CA ALA A 135 1.84 21.33 -15.79
C ALA A 135 2.90 20.39 -15.20
N ASP A 136 4.14 20.86 -15.16
CA ASP A 136 5.19 20.16 -14.41
C ASP A 136 4.86 20.17 -12.92
N ILE A 137 5.20 19.09 -12.23
CA ILE A 137 5.12 19.02 -10.78
C ILE A 137 6.45 19.55 -10.24
N THR A 138 6.43 20.77 -9.71
CA THR A 138 7.60 21.44 -9.14
C THR A 138 7.69 21.24 -7.64
N ASP A 139 8.86 21.52 -7.04
CA ASP A 139 9.13 21.33 -5.61
C ASP A 139 8.87 19.88 -5.14
N LEU A 140 8.95 18.90 -6.04
CA LEU A 140 8.52 17.54 -5.77
C LEU A 140 9.40 16.88 -4.70
N THR A 141 8.76 16.30 -3.70
CA THR A 141 9.35 15.35 -2.77
C THR A 141 8.63 14.02 -2.93
N VAL A 142 9.38 12.96 -3.14
CA VAL A 142 8.85 11.60 -3.20
C VAL A 142 9.23 10.90 -1.92
N TYR A 143 8.29 10.16 -1.33
CA TYR A 143 8.51 9.40 -0.10
C TYR A 143 8.36 7.91 -0.36
N LYS A 144 9.21 7.12 0.29
CA LYS A 144 9.17 5.67 0.35
C LYS A 144 9.08 5.21 1.81
N TYR A 145 8.08 4.41 2.11
CA TYR A 145 7.88 3.80 3.42
C TYR A 145 8.19 2.30 3.28
N GLU A 146 9.32 1.88 3.82
CA GLU A 146 9.72 0.47 3.79
C GLU A 146 9.09 -0.23 5.00
N SER A 147 8.35 -1.31 4.74
CA SER A 147 7.76 -2.15 5.79
C SER A 147 6.79 -1.44 6.73
N GLU A 148 6.26 -0.28 6.32
CA GLU A 148 5.33 0.52 7.13
C GLU A 148 4.25 1.13 6.22
N ASN A 149 2.99 0.77 6.43
CA ASN A 149 1.87 1.43 5.75
C ASN A 149 1.64 2.80 6.42
N PRO A 150 1.80 3.93 5.70
CA PRO A 150 1.64 5.25 6.32
C PRO A 150 0.20 5.57 6.77
N LEU A 151 -0.79 4.82 6.28
CA LEU A 151 -2.21 5.02 6.55
C LEU A 151 -2.77 4.05 7.59
N TYR A 152 -2.08 2.95 7.91
CA TYR A 152 -2.61 1.89 8.78
C TYR A 152 -1.53 1.30 9.68
N SER A 153 -1.85 1.08 10.95
CA SER A 153 -0.89 0.57 11.92
C SER A 153 -0.48 -0.86 11.61
N SER A 154 0.81 -1.16 11.77
CA SER A 154 1.37 -2.51 11.63
C SER A 154 0.70 -3.56 12.53
N SER A 155 0.06 -3.16 13.64
CA SER A 155 -0.72 -4.06 14.50
C SER A 155 -1.98 -4.63 13.85
N GLY A 156 -2.43 -4.04 12.74
CA GLY A 156 -3.56 -4.53 11.94
C GLY A 156 -3.19 -5.66 10.99
N TYR A 157 -1.92 -6.05 10.91
CA TYR A 157 -1.45 -7.15 10.08
C TYR A 157 -0.81 -8.25 10.92
N LEU A 158 -0.85 -9.48 10.42
CA LEU A 158 -0.05 -10.56 11.00
C LEU A 158 1.46 -10.23 10.90
N PRO A 159 2.30 -10.70 11.83
CA PRO A 159 3.74 -10.44 11.80
C PRO A 159 4.40 -10.84 10.47
N GLY A 160 5.29 -9.99 9.97
CA GLY A 160 6.06 -10.24 8.74
C GLY A 160 5.33 -9.97 7.43
N ARG A 161 4.02 -9.67 7.46
CA ARG A 161 3.22 -9.42 6.24
C ARG A 161 3.67 -8.16 5.51
N ILE A 162 3.92 -7.08 6.25
CA ILE A 162 4.24 -5.78 5.67
C ILE A 162 5.73 -5.65 5.31
N ASP A 163 6.61 -6.48 5.88
CA ASP A 163 8.07 -6.41 5.76
C ASP A 163 8.61 -6.40 4.32
N ARG A 164 7.80 -6.87 3.36
CA ARG A 164 8.14 -6.97 1.93
C ARG A 164 7.57 -5.84 1.08
N PHE A 165 6.79 -4.92 1.65
CA PHE A 165 6.12 -3.86 0.93
C PHE A 165 6.85 -2.52 1.06
N ASN A 166 6.97 -1.84 -0.08
CA ASN A 166 7.33 -0.43 -0.13
C ASN A 166 6.10 0.38 -0.53
N PHE A 167 5.74 1.37 0.28
CA PHE A 167 4.66 2.31 -0.03
C PHE A 167 5.25 3.60 -0.59
N TYR A 168 4.52 4.26 -1.50
CA TYR A 168 5.00 5.47 -2.16
C TYR A 168 3.98 6.59 -2.08
N SER A 169 4.47 7.80 -1.81
CA SER A 169 3.68 9.02 -1.80
C SER A 169 4.46 10.19 -2.40
N ILE A 170 3.76 11.26 -2.76
CA ILE A 170 4.36 12.49 -3.29
C ILE A 170 3.80 13.74 -2.64
N ASN A 171 4.66 14.75 -2.52
CA ASN A 171 4.30 16.12 -2.17
C ASN A 171 4.95 17.07 -3.17
N GLY A 172 4.16 17.77 -3.97
CA GLY A 172 4.67 18.72 -4.95
C GLY A 172 3.60 19.69 -5.40
N LYS A 173 3.93 20.57 -6.34
CA LYS A 173 3.00 21.58 -6.86
C LYS A 173 2.80 21.41 -8.36
N ALA A 174 1.57 21.24 -8.80
CA ALA A 174 1.18 21.32 -10.19
C ALA A 174 0.43 22.64 -10.43
N ALA A 175 1.06 23.58 -11.12
CA ALA A 175 0.57 24.95 -11.23
C ALA A 175 0.27 25.57 -9.84
N ILE A 176 -1.00 25.85 -9.53
CA ILE A 176 -1.42 26.43 -8.23
C ILE A 176 -1.87 25.37 -7.20
N VAL A 177 -1.88 24.09 -7.58
CA VAL A 177 -2.40 22.99 -6.75
C VAL A 177 -1.24 22.28 -6.07
N THR A 178 -1.32 22.12 -4.75
CA THR A 178 -0.38 21.26 -4.01
C THR A 178 -0.90 19.83 -4.03
N LEU A 179 -0.16 18.92 -4.65
CA LEU A 179 -0.48 17.50 -4.73
C LEU A 179 0.15 16.77 -3.57
N LYS A 180 -0.67 16.18 -2.70
CA LYS A 180 -0.27 15.41 -1.51
C LYS A 180 -0.91 14.03 -1.60
N GLN A 181 -0.30 13.16 -2.40
CA GLN A 181 -0.91 11.90 -2.81
C GLN A 181 -0.22 10.71 -2.15
N TYR A 182 -1.00 9.86 -1.48
CA TYR A 182 -0.61 8.47 -1.27
C TYR A 182 -0.96 7.67 -2.53
N LEU A 183 -0.01 6.91 -3.08
CA LEU A 183 -0.11 6.39 -4.44
C LEU A 183 -0.32 4.88 -4.46
N ILE A 184 0.75 4.12 -4.20
CA ILE A 184 0.77 2.67 -4.38
C ILE A 184 1.61 1.99 -3.31
N ALA A 185 1.28 0.73 -3.05
CA ALA A 185 2.12 -0.22 -2.34
C ALA A 185 2.70 -1.21 -3.35
N VAL A 186 4.00 -1.47 -3.28
CA VAL A 186 4.68 -2.44 -4.14
C VAL A 186 5.25 -3.55 -3.27
N ASP A 187 4.87 -4.77 -3.58
CA ASP A 187 5.50 -5.93 -2.99
C ASP A 187 6.85 -6.20 -3.69
N THR A 188 7.95 -6.07 -2.96
CA THR A 188 9.31 -6.23 -3.48
C THR A 188 9.62 -7.67 -3.95
N TYR A 189 8.85 -8.67 -3.50
CA TYR A 189 9.04 -10.06 -3.88
C TYR A 189 8.16 -10.43 -5.07
N SER A 190 6.83 -10.28 -4.97
CA SER A 190 5.95 -10.62 -6.10
C SER A 190 5.99 -9.59 -7.24
N LYS A 191 6.56 -8.40 -7.00
CA LYS A 191 6.60 -7.25 -7.91
C LYS A 191 5.23 -6.67 -8.25
N PHE A 192 4.16 -7.16 -7.62
CA PHE A 192 2.81 -6.64 -7.79
C PHE A 192 2.62 -5.31 -7.08
N ILE A 193 1.74 -4.52 -7.66
CA ILE A 193 1.37 -3.19 -7.20
C ILE A 193 -0.07 -3.24 -6.68
N PHE A 194 -0.32 -2.63 -5.54
CA PHE A 194 -1.61 -2.59 -4.88
C PHE A 194 -1.98 -1.13 -4.56
N ALA A 195 -3.27 -0.82 -4.68
CA ALA A 195 -3.82 0.39 -4.07
C ALA A 195 -4.06 0.11 -2.58
N TYR A 196 -3.66 1.03 -1.71
CA TYR A 196 -3.75 0.87 -0.25
C TYR A 196 -4.48 2.02 0.46
N GLY A 197 -4.83 3.07 -0.27
CA GLY A 197 -5.55 4.22 0.24
C GLY A 197 -6.92 4.36 -0.41
N GLU A 198 -7.93 4.63 0.42
CA GLU A 198 -9.25 5.08 0.01
C GLU A 198 -9.25 6.60 -0.19
N ILE A 199 -9.89 7.11 -1.24
CA ILE A 199 -9.99 8.56 -1.48
C ILE A 199 -11.14 9.13 -0.64
N THR A 200 -10.80 9.83 0.46
CA THR A 200 -11.81 10.36 1.40
C THR A 200 -12.11 11.84 1.19
N LYS A 201 -11.24 12.57 0.49
CA LYS A 201 -11.44 13.99 0.21
C LYS A 201 -11.04 14.31 -1.23
N VAL A 202 -11.90 15.09 -1.88
CA VAL A 202 -11.71 15.56 -3.25
C VAL A 202 -11.87 17.08 -3.26
N GLU A 203 -10.92 17.80 -3.83
CA GLU A 203 -11.02 19.25 -4.01
C GLU A 203 -11.24 19.59 -5.49
N THR A 204 -12.00 20.65 -5.72
CA THR A 204 -12.16 21.22 -7.06
C THR A 204 -11.13 22.33 -7.24
N VAL A 205 -10.27 22.19 -8.24
CA VAL A 205 -9.20 23.13 -8.54
C VAL A 205 -9.58 24.04 -9.70
N PHE A 206 -8.75 25.03 -9.99
CA PHE A 206 -8.98 25.96 -11.11
C PHE A 206 -9.19 25.20 -12.42
N GLY A 207 -10.25 25.54 -13.15
CA GLY A 207 -10.72 24.78 -14.32
C GLY A 207 -11.82 23.76 -14.04
N GLY A 208 -12.28 23.65 -12.79
CA GLY A 208 -13.40 22.76 -12.42
C GLY A 208 -13.00 21.29 -12.29
N GLU A 209 -11.71 20.99 -12.34
CA GLU A 209 -11.22 19.63 -12.20
C GLU A 209 -11.23 19.18 -10.75
N LYS A 210 -11.57 17.91 -10.55
CA LYS A 210 -11.58 17.27 -9.24
C LYS A 210 -10.28 16.50 -9.04
N VAL A 211 -9.63 16.73 -7.90
CA VAL A 211 -8.36 16.11 -7.54
C VAL A 211 -8.53 15.43 -6.18
N PRO A 212 -8.16 14.15 -6.03
CA PRO A 212 -8.05 13.49 -4.72
C PRO A 212 -7.03 14.21 -3.84
N MET A 213 -7.40 14.54 -2.61
CA MET A 213 -6.59 15.34 -1.67
C MET A 213 -6.50 14.75 -0.27
N GLY A 214 -7.34 13.77 0.06
CA GLY A 214 -7.35 13.09 1.35
C GLY A 214 -7.47 11.59 1.13
N PHE A 215 -6.71 10.86 1.95
CA PHE A 215 -6.60 9.41 1.86
C PHE A 215 -6.64 8.81 3.25
N GLU A 216 -7.34 7.69 3.37
CA GLU A 216 -7.34 6.86 4.56
C GLU A 216 -7.04 5.40 4.19
N ALA A 217 -6.71 4.56 5.17
CA ALA A 217 -6.42 3.15 4.92
C ALA A 217 -7.61 2.43 4.31
N ILE A 218 -7.40 1.71 3.21
CA ILE A 218 -8.45 0.90 2.58
C ILE A 218 -9.02 -0.17 3.53
N GLU A 219 -8.24 -0.60 4.52
CA GLU A 219 -8.67 -1.52 5.58
C GLU A 219 -9.86 -1.01 6.41
N LYS A 220 -10.16 0.29 6.38
CA LYS A 220 -11.30 0.90 7.07
C LYS A 220 -12.54 1.05 6.18
N TYR A 221 -12.38 0.84 4.88
CA TYR A 221 -13.38 1.06 3.85
C TYR A 221 -13.61 -0.23 3.05
N ALA A 222 -14.47 -0.17 2.04
CA ALA A 222 -14.80 -1.32 1.20
C ALA A 222 -15.20 -2.57 2.01
N GLU A 223 -14.53 -3.71 1.75
CA GLU A 223 -14.72 -4.97 2.45
C GLU A 223 -13.90 -5.08 3.75
N LYS A 224 -13.20 -4.01 4.17
CA LYS A 224 -12.36 -3.93 5.37
C LYS A 224 -11.29 -5.02 5.47
N ARG A 225 -10.57 -5.20 4.35
CA ARG A 225 -9.57 -6.25 4.16
C ARG A 225 -8.18 -5.63 4.02
N PRO A 226 -7.10 -6.36 4.34
CA PRO A 226 -5.74 -5.90 4.04
C PRO A 226 -5.59 -5.54 2.57
N PHE A 227 -4.94 -4.41 2.27
CA PHE A 227 -4.82 -3.88 0.90
C PHE A 227 -4.28 -4.90 -0.11
N PHE A 228 -3.39 -5.79 0.32
CA PHE A 228 -2.76 -6.79 -0.53
C PHE A 228 -3.68 -7.94 -0.91
N GLU A 229 -4.87 -8.07 -0.30
CA GLU A 229 -5.85 -9.10 -0.65
C GLU A 229 -6.82 -8.66 -1.75
N TYR A 230 -6.84 -7.38 -2.13
CA TYR A 230 -7.51 -6.91 -3.35
C TYR A 230 -6.67 -7.22 -4.58
N ASP A 231 -7.30 -7.25 -5.75
CA ASP A 231 -6.60 -7.55 -6.99
C ASP A 231 -5.47 -6.55 -7.25
N PRO A 232 -4.26 -7.01 -7.63
CA PRO A 232 -3.17 -6.11 -7.94
C PRO A 232 -3.56 -5.20 -9.10
N ILE A 233 -3.15 -3.94 -9.05
CA ILE A 233 -3.41 -2.98 -10.13
C ILE A 233 -2.40 -3.08 -11.27
N GLY A 234 -1.29 -3.78 -11.05
CA GLY A 234 -0.20 -3.90 -12.01
C GLY A 234 1.04 -4.59 -11.43
N TYR A 235 2.14 -4.52 -12.16
CA TYR A 235 3.44 -5.04 -11.73
C TYR A 235 4.61 -4.20 -12.24
N VAL A 236 5.75 -4.32 -11.57
CA VAL A 236 7.02 -3.68 -11.95
C VAL A 236 7.87 -4.68 -12.75
N LYS A 237 8.50 -4.22 -13.83
CA LYS A 237 9.46 -4.99 -14.63
C LYS A 237 10.89 -4.81 -14.13
N ASP A 238 11.81 -5.63 -14.65
CA ASP A 238 13.23 -5.61 -14.28
C ASP A 238 13.97 -4.34 -14.70
N ASP A 239 13.43 -3.59 -15.66
CA ASP A 239 13.90 -2.28 -16.11
C ASP A 239 13.29 -1.10 -15.32
N GLY A 240 12.41 -1.38 -14.37
CA GLY A 240 11.71 -0.39 -13.54
C GLY A 240 10.44 0.18 -14.18
N SER A 241 10.12 -0.17 -15.43
CA SER A 241 8.83 0.20 -16.03
C SER A 241 7.67 -0.51 -15.33
N VAL A 242 6.53 0.17 -15.25
CA VAL A 242 5.30 -0.36 -14.64
C VAL A 242 4.30 -0.75 -15.72
N VAL A 243 3.70 -1.93 -15.56
CA VAL A 243 2.55 -2.37 -16.34
C VAL A 243 1.32 -2.32 -15.44
N LEU A 244 0.38 -1.43 -15.77
CA LEU A 244 -0.94 -1.41 -15.15
C LEU A 244 -1.87 -2.38 -15.89
N PHE A 245 -2.67 -3.13 -15.12
CA PHE A 245 -3.62 -4.07 -15.69
C PHE A 245 -4.85 -3.36 -16.25
N GLU A 246 -5.50 -4.00 -17.23
CA GLU A 246 -6.61 -3.40 -17.97
C GLU A 246 -7.83 -3.09 -17.09
N HIS A 247 -8.15 -3.94 -16.12
CA HIS A 247 -9.24 -3.70 -15.17
C HIS A 247 -9.01 -2.39 -14.40
N TYR A 248 -7.83 -2.21 -13.81
CA TYR A 248 -7.46 -0.99 -13.10
C TYR A 248 -7.55 0.24 -13.99
N ILE A 249 -7.00 0.18 -15.22
CA ILE A 249 -7.05 1.30 -16.16
C ILE A 249 -8.49 1.72 -16.43
N LYS A 250 -9.38 0.77 -16.73
CA LYS A 250 -10.79 1.05 -17.04
C LYS A 250 -11.53 1.63 -15.84
N GLU A 251 -11.36 1.02 -14.68
CA GLU A 251 -12.07 1.41 -13.46
C GLU A 251 -11.59 2.76 -12.93
N PHE A 252 -10.28 2.99 -12.93
CA PHE A 252 -9.72 4.25 -12.48
C PHE A 252 -10.15 5.40 -13.39
N VAL A 253 -10.05 5.25 -14.72
CA VAL A 253 -10.48 6.31 -15.66
C VAL A 253 -11.99 6.57 -15.57
N ALA A 254 -12.79 5.54 -15.29
CA ALA A 254 -14.24 5.71 -15.09
C ALA A 254 -14.57 6.48 -13.80
N SER A 255 -13.70 6.47 -12.78
CA SER A 255 -13.97 7.04 -11.46
C SER A 255 -12.69 7.51 -10.75
N PRO A 256 -11.92 8.48 -11.30
CA PRO A 256 -10.57 8.80 -10.82
C PRO A 256 -10.53 9.46 -9.44
N THR A 257 -11.69 9.92 -8.94
CA THR A 257 -11.83 10.60 -7.65
C THR A 257 -12.50 9.75 -6.58
N THR A 258 -12.93 8.55 -6.95
CA THR A 258 -13.66 7.61 -6.07
C THR A 258 -13.25 6.18 -6.43
N TYR A 259 -12.03 6.00 -6.93
CA TYR A 259 -11.51 4.68 -7.24
C TYR A 259 -11.30 3.93 -5.93
N GLU A 260 -11.81 2.71 -5.88
CA GLU A 260 -11.69 1.78 -4.77
C GLU A 260 -11.19 0.44 -5.36
N PRO A 261 -10.16 -0.20 -4.78
CA PRO A 261 -9.70 -1.51 -5.24
C PRO A 261 -10.74 -2.61 -4.96
N LYS A 262 -10.78 -3.63 -5.82
CA LYS A 262 -11.81 -4.67 -5.79
C LYS A 262 -11.24 -6.08 -5.89
N ILE A 263 -12.10 -7.05 -5.59
CA ILE A 263 -11.92 -8.45 -5.92
C ILE A 263 -12.87 -8.77 -7.07
N HIS A 264 -12.33 -9.12 -8.23
CA HIS A 264 -13.10 -9.53 -9.39
C HIS A 264 -13.37 -11.02 -9.32
N LEU A 265 -14.61 -11.39 -8.98
CA LEU A 265 -15.03 -12.78 -8.84
C LEU A 265 -14.95 -13.58 -10.15
N GLU A 266 -14.90 -12.88 -11.29
CA GLU A 266 -14.69 -13.48 -12.61
C GLU A 266 -13.24 -13.86 -12.90
N PHE A 267 -12.27 -13.37 -12.13
CA PHE A 267 -10.88 -13.76 -12.29
C PHE A 267 -10.70 -15.20 -11.80
N THR A 268 -10.50 -16.10 -12.76
CA THR A 268 -10.28 -17.54 -12.50
C THR A 268 -8.81 -17.88 -12.27
N ASN A 269 -7.90 -16.95 -12.53
CA ASN A 269 -6.46 -17.13 -12.40
C ASN A 269 -5.85 -16.03 -11.54
N MET A 270 -4.78 -16.38 -10.82
CA MET A 270 -3.93 -15.43 -10.12
C MET A 270 -3.29 -14.47 -11.12
N ALA A 271 -3.07 -13.23 -10.69
CA ALA A 271 -2.31 -12.25 -11.47
C ALA A 271 -0.92 -12.79 -11.89
N LYS A 272 -0.44 -12.37 -13.06
CA LYS A 272 0.85 -12.78 -13.66
C LYS A 272 1.58 -11.56 -14.21
N HIS A 273 2.90 -11.68 -14.39
CA HIS A 273 3.74 -10.65 -15.05
C HIS A 273 3.59 -10.66 -16.56
N ASP A 274 2.36 -10.46 -17.02
CA ASP A 274 1.97 -10.31 -18.41
C ASP A 274 0.93 -9.20 -18.50
N ALA A 275 0.93 -8.36 -19.53
CA ALA A 275 -0.02 -7.24 -19.64
C ALA A 275 -1.49 -7.68 -19.68
N LYS A 276 -1.77 -8.91 -20.14
CA LYS A 276 -3.09 -9.58 -20.11
C LYS A 276 -3.23 -10.53 -18.93
N GLY A 277 -2.21 -10.61 -18.08
CA GLY A 277 -2.13 -11.45 -16.90
C GLY A 277 -2.85 -10.89 -15.68
N GLN A 278 -3.85 -10.02 -15.86
CA GLN A 278 -4.68 -9.56 -14.75
C GLN A 278 -5.40 -10.75 -14.10
N GLY A 279 -5.59 -10.71 -12.79
CA GLY A 279 -6.11 -11.82 -12.04
C GLY A 279 -6.21 -11.49 -10.55
N TYR A 280 -6.67 -12.47 -9.78
CA TYR A 280 -6.82 -12.28 -8.34
C TYR A 280 -5.46 -12.16 -7.64
N SER A 281 -5.46 -11.51 -6.47
CA SER A 281 -4.25 -11.38 -5.66
C SER A 281 -3.68 -12.74 -5.23
N PRO A 282 -2.35 -12.94 -5.29
CA PRO A 282 -1.73 -14.11 -4.67
C PRO A 282 -2.01 -14.24 -3.16
N TYR A 283 -2.41 -13.14 -2.51
CA TYR A 283 -2.71 -13.10 -1.08
C TYR A 283 -4.18 -13.22 -0.74
N LEU A 284 -5.06 -13.31 -1.75
CA LEU A 284 -6.47 -13.56 -1.51
C LEU A 284 -6.61 -14.97 -0.91
N PRO A 285 -7.11 -15.12 0.33
CA PRO A 285 -7.31 -16.44 0.91
C PRO A 285 -8.25 -17.27 0.04
N LYS A 286 -7.85 -18.50 -0.29
CA LYS A 286 -8.73 -19.43 -0.99
C LYS A 286 -9.85 -19.80 -0.02
N LYS A 287 -11.05 -19.25 -0.19
CA LYS A 287 -12.23 -19.77 0.50
C LYS A 287 -12.46 -21.20 0.00
N ILE A 288 -12.25 -22.17 0.87
CA ILE A 288 -12.62 -23.59 0.66
C ILE A 288 -14.15 -23.70 0.69
#